data_AF-A0A822CP23-F1
#
_entry.id   AF-A0A822CP23-F1
#
_cell.length_a   1.000
_cell.length_b   1.000
_cell.length_c   1.000
_cell.angle_alpha   90.00
_cell.angle_beta   90.00
_cell.angle_gamma   90.00
#
_symmetry.space_group_name_H-M   'P 1'
#
loop_
_entity.id
_entity.type
_entity.pdbx_description
1 polymer ?
#
loop_
_entity_poly.entity_id
_entity_poly.type
_entity_poly.pdbx_seq_one_letter_code
_entity_poly.pdbx_strand_id
1 'polypeptide(L)'
;IANLNLRNSIFYLSEAMGVAQHHDAVSGTEKQEVAFDYAQRLAVGIDAAENVINQAFSKLLPKDGQSPPVSNQFLCQLSNISQCLEIDGQDRFTLTLWNPTIHPVVQHVRVPVRTDYTVRDPTGQIVLSELVPISYATQNIPGRTSVTQKQIIFKASLPALGFNSYYFEKKPEEEEEKYKQSKVKITHNEECVLQNQNLRVDFDDQGNLHQIVNINQKIDVSFVSQGFYWYQGFPGNNSQSEFQASGAYIFRPLTPNALPVSQTRSM
;
A
#
# COMPACT_ATOMS: atom_id res chain seq x y z
N ILE A 1 -11.60 -15.99 26.87
CA ILE A 1 -10.90 -15.66 25.61
C ILE A 1 -9.74 -16.64 25.37
N ALA A 2 -9.90 -17.93 25.68
CA ALA A 2 -8.89 -18.96 25.42
C ALA A 2 -9.60 -20.16 24.79
N ASN A 3 -9.65 -20.18 23.46
CA ASN A 3 -10.17 -21.30 22.69
C ASN A 3 -8.95 -21.99 22.05
N LEU A 4 -8.71 -23.26 22.36
CA LEU A 4 -7.51 -24.01 21.92
C LEU A 4 -7.35 -24.01 20.38
N ASN A 5 -8.46 -23.96 19.63
CA ASN A 5 -8.43 -23.90 18.16
C ASN A 5 -7.81 -22.60 17.61
N LEU A 6 -7.91 -21.47 18.33
CA LEU A 6 -7.34 -20.19 17.91
C LEU A 6 -5.82 -20.14 18.06
N ARG A 7 -5.27 -20.85 19.06
CA ARG A 7 -3.82 -20.96 19.24
C ARG A 7 -3.17 -21.64 18.04
N ASN A 8 -3.80 -22.68 17.51
CA ASN A 8 -3.26 -23.43 16.37
C ASN A 8 -3.20 -22.57 15.11
N SER A 9 -4.22 -21.75 14.84
CA SER A 9 -4.25 -20.88 13.65
C SER A 9 -3.20 -19.76 13.69
N ILE A 10 -3.02 -19.08 14.83
CA ILE A 10 -1.95 -18.08 15.00
C ILE A 10 -0.56 -18.75 14.98
N PHE A 11 -0.46 -20.00 15.44
CA PHE A 11 0.81 -20.72 15.49
C PHE A 11 1.42 -20.92 14.09
N TYR A 12 0.61 -21.21 13.07
CA TYR A 12 1.10 -21.32 11.69
C TYR A 12 1.83 -20.06 11.21
N LEU A 13 1.23 -18.87 11.41
CA LEU A 13 1.87 -17.62 11.06
C LEU A 13 3.11 -17.36 11.93
N SER A 14 3.04 -17.67 13.23
CA SER A 14 4.15 -17.45 14.16
C SER A 14 5.37 -18.31 13.79
N GLU A 15 5.15 -19.57 13.43
CA GLU A 15 6.19 -20.48 12.97
C GLU A 15 6.78 -20.02 11.63
N ALA A 16 5.93 -19.69 10.64
CA ALA A 16 6.38 -19.20 9.34
C ALA A 16 7.20 -17.91 9.47
N MET A 17 6.75 -16.97 10.30
CA MET A 17 7.49 -15.74 10.61
C MET A 17 8.81 -16.03 11.32
N GLY A 18 8.83 -16.99 12.25
CA GLY A 18 10.05 -17.40 12.95
C GLY A 18 11.10 -17.98 12.00
N VAL A 19 10.68 -18.86 11.08
CA VAL A 19 11.54 -19.40 10.01
C VAL A 19 12.02 -18.28 9.09
N ALA A 20 11.16 -17.34 8.73
CA ALA A 20 11.53 -16.21 7.87
C ALA A 20 12.61 -15.29 8.49
N GLN A 21 12.82 -15.32 9.81
CA GLN A 21 13.92 -14.61 10.47
C GLN A 21 15.27 -15.35 10.41
N HIS A 22 15.31 -16.55 9.83
CA HIS A 22 16.58 -17.21 9.54
C HIS A 22 17.48 -16.31 8.68
N HIS A 23 18.79 -16.36 8.92
CA HIS A 23 19.76 -15.49 8.26
C HIS A 23 19.99 -15.80 6.78
N ASP A 24 19.37 -16.88 6.26
CA ASP A 24 19.21 -17.19 4.84
C ASP A 24 17.71 -17.22 4.45
N ALA A 25 16.90 -16.32 4.99
CA ALA A 25 15.50 -16.17 4.58
C ALA A 25 15.22 -14.70 4.29
N VAL A 26 14.98 -13.87 5.32
CA VAL A 26 14.75 -12.43 5.12
C VAL A 26 15.94 -11.71 4.46
N SER A 27 17.14 -12.28 4.54
CA SER A 27 18.34 -11.80 3.84
C SER A 27 18.32 -12.03 2.32
N GLY A 28 17.50 -12.96 1.82
CA GLY A 28 17.44 -13.34 0.41
C GLY A 28 18.66 -14.09 -0.09
N THR A 29 19.30 -14.88 0.79
CA THR A 29 20.56 -15.59 0.47
C THR A 29 20.39 -17.10 0.26
N GLU A 30 19.15 -17.59 0.28
CA GLU A 30 18.76 -18.95 -0.07
C GLU A 30 18.67 -19.19 -1.59
N LYS A 31 18.42 -20.45 -1.97
CA LYS A 31 18.06 -20.78 -3.36
C LYS A 31 16.63 -20.34 -3.67
N GLN A 32 16.37 -20.05 -4.95
CA GLN A 32 15.05 -19.61 -5.41
C GLN A 32 13.89 -20.55 -5.02
N GLU A 33 14.11 -21.87 -5.06
CA GLU A 33 13.10 -22.86 -4.65
C GLU A 33 12.78 -22.79 -3.14
N VAL A 34 13.76 -22.44 -2.32
CA VAL A 34 13.60 -22.24 -0.87
C VAL A 34 12.91 -20.91 -0.60
N ALA A 35 13.25 -19.86 -1.35
CA ALA A 35 12.54 -18.58 -1.29
C ALA A 35 11.03 -18.75 -1.59
N PHE A 36 10.69 -19.60 -2.56
CA PHE A 36 9.30 -19.95 -2.87
C PHE A 36 8.62 -20.74 -1.73
N ASP A 37 9.32 -21.67 -1.08
CA ASP A 37 8.80 -22.39 0.10
C ASP A 37 8.53 -21.41 1.26
N TYR A 38 9.45 -20.47 1.54
CA TYR A 38 9.23 -19.44 2.57
C TYR A 38 8.01 -18.57 2.25
N ALA A 39 7.88 -18.10 1.01
CA ALA A 39 6.72 -17.31 0.59
C ALA A 39 5.41 -18.11 0.74
N GLN A 40 5.41 -19.39 0.38
CA GLN A 40 4.26 -20.27 0.54
C GLN A 40 3.87 -20.44 2.01
N ARG A 41 4.83 -20.70 2.91
CA ARG A 41 4.57 -20.82 4.35
C ARG A 41 3.97 -19.55 4.94
N LEU A 42 4.49 -18.39 4.56
CA LEU A 42 3.96 -17.10 4.99
C LEU A 42 2.53 -16.89 4.50
N ALA A 43 2.24 -17.20 3.23
CA ALA A 43 0.89 -17.11 2.68
C ALA A 43 -0.11 -18.01 3.44
N VAL A 44 0.24 -19.28 3.65
CA VAL A 44 -0.58 -20.22 4.45
C VAL A 44 -0.77 -19.72 5.89
N GLY A 45 0.26 -19.14 6.49
CA GLY A 45 0.19 -18.54 7.82
C GLY A 45 -0.77 -17.34 7.87
N ILE A 46 -0.72 -16.45 6.88
CA ILE A 46 -1.61 -15.29 6.78
C ILE A 46 -3.06 -15.73 6.63
N ASP A 47 -3.34 -16.69 5.73
CA ASP A 47 -4.67 -17.24 5.52
C ASP A 47 -5.22 -17.90 6.80
N ALA A 48 -4.36 -18.61 7.55
CA ALA A 48 -4.73 -19.17 8.84
C ALA A 48 -5.05 -18.08 9.88
N ALA A 49 -4.28 -16.98 9.91
CA ALA A 49 -4.49 -15.85 10.81
C ALA A 49 -5.76 -15.06 10.49
N GLU A 50 -6.18 -14.98 9.22
CA GLU A 50 -7.43 -14.35 8.80
C GLU A 50 -8.66 -14.98 9.46
N ASN A 51 -8.64 -16.30 9.71
CA ASN A 51 -9.70 -16.98 10.47
C ASN A 51 -9.80 -16.48 11.91
N VAL A 52 -8.67 -16.11 12.53
CA VAL A 52 -8.64 -15.58 13.89
C VAL A 52 -9.16 -14.15 13.94
N ILE A 53 -8.80 -13.33 12.94
CA ILE A 53 -9.34 -11.99 12.75
C ILE A 53 -10.86 -12.05 12.64
N ASN A 54 -11.38 -12.95 11.81
CA ASN A 54 -12.81 -13.16 11.63
C ASN A 54 -13.54 -13.55 12.93
N GLN A 55 -12.98 -14.48 13.70
CA GLN A 55 -13.53 -14.88 15.01
C GLN A 55 -13.46 -13.78 16.07
N ALA A 56 -12.49 -12.88 15.98
CA ALA A 56 -12.43 -11.70 16.84
C ALA A 56 -13.54 -10.72 16.46
N PHE A 57 -13.64 -10.37 15.18
CA PHE A 57 -14.66 -9.44 14.70
C PHE A 57 -16.09 -9.97 14.85
N SER A 58 -16.32 -11.28 14.75
CA SER A 58 -17.63 -11.89 15.04
C SER A 58 -18.11 -11.64 16.48
N LYS A 59 -17.19 -11.32 17.40
CA LYS A 59 -17.50 -10.97 18.80
C LYS A 59 -17.47 -9.47 19.07
N LEU A 60 -16.65 -8.72 18.34
CA LEU A 60 -16.44 -7.29 18.56
C LEU A 60 -17.39 -6.39 17.77
N LEU A 61 -17.86 -6.81 16.59
CA LEU A 61 -18.75 -6.00 15.75
C LEU A 61 -20.21 -5.97 16.23
N PRO A 62 -20.81 -7.07 16.74
CA PRO A 62 -22.15 -7.01 17.30
C PRO A 62 -22.20 -6.06 18.51
N LYS A 63 -23.06 -5.04 18.45
CA LYS A 63 -23.21 -4.09 19.58
C LYS A 63 -23.99 -4.69 20.74
N ASP A 64 -24.92 -5.59 20.44
CA ASP A 64 -25.72 -6.34 21.39
C ASP A 64 -26.03 -7.72 20.77
N GLY A 65 -26.07 -8.78 21.57
CA GLY A 65 -26.24 -10.18 21.13
C GLY A 65 -27.52 -10.52 20.36
N GLN A 66 -28.27 -9.50 19.94
CA GLN A 66 -29.44 -9.54 19.06
C GLN A 66 -29.09 -9.17 17.59
N SER A 67 -27.87 -8.69 17.34
CA SER A 67 -27.43 -8.36 15.98
C SER A 67 -27.26 -9.63 15.15
N PRO A 68 -27.60 -9.61 13.85
CA PRO A 68 -27.38 -10.76 12.97
C PRO A 68 -25.89 -11.15 12.93
N PRO A 69 -25.58 -12.43 12.62
CA PRO A 69 -24.21 -12.87 12.45
C PRO A 69 -23.47 -11.97 11.45
N VAL A 70 -22.32 -11.47 11.86
CA VAL A 70 -21.52 -10.62 10.99
C VAL A 70 -20.87 -11.48 9.92
N SER A 71 -21.02 -11.08 8.66
CA SER A 71 -20.34 -11.72 7.53
C SER A 71 -18.83 -11.78 7.77
N ASN A 72 -18.19 -12.81 7.21
CA ASN A 72 -16.75 -12.89 7.22
C ASN A 72 -16.15 -11.64 6.59
N GLN A 73 -15.17 -11.08 7.27
CA GLN A 73 -14.26 -10.06 6.80
C GLN A 73 -13.23 -10.72 5.89
N PHE A 74 -12.94 -10.06 4.76
CA PHE A 74 -11.91 -10.50 3.83
C PHE A 74 -10.80 -9.45 3.76
N LEU A 75 -9.55 -9.89 3.72
CA LEU A 75 -8.41 -8.99 3.62
C LEU A 75 -8.08 -8.68 2.15
N CYS A 76 -8.12 -7.40 1.77
CA CYS A 76 -7.63 -6.92 0.47
C CYS A 76 -6.08 -6.94 0.40
N GLN A 77 -5.47 -8.12 0.32
CA GLN A 77 -4.01 -8.29 0.37
C GLN A 77 -3.26 -7.67 -0.83
N LEU A 78 -3.95 -7.44 -1.96
CA LEU A 78 -3.40 -6.87 -3.20
C LEU A 78 -3.65 -5.35 -3.35
N SER A 79 -3.93 -4.65 -2.26
CA SER A 79 -4.20 -3.21 -2.26
C SER A 79 -3.01 -2.36 -2.76
N ASN A 80 -1.77 -2.86 -2.65
CA ASN A 80 -0.56 -2.22 -3.18
C ASN A 80 -0.55 -2.07 -4.71
N ILE A 81 -1.20 -2.98 -5.43
CA ILE A 81 -1.41 -2.92 -6.89
C ILE A 81 -2.82 -2.41 -7.25
N SER A 82 -3.47 -1.72 -6.30
CA SER A 82 -4.84 -1.21 -6.42
C SER A 82 -5.82 -2.30 -6.87
N GLN A 83 -5.79 -3.46 -6.22
CA GLN A 83 -6.67 -4.59 -6.47
C GLN A 83 -7.28 -5.12 -5.16
N CYS A 84 -8.60 -5.28 -5.15
CA CYS A 84 -9.33 -6.03 -4.13
C CYS A 84 -10.54 -6.68 -4.80
N LEU A 85 -10.57 -8.00 -4.87
CA LEU A 85 -11.57 -8.74 -5.68
C LEU A 85 -12.92 -8.79 -4.96
N GLU A 86 -12.90 -8.72 -3.64
CA GLU A 86 -14.06 -8.87 -2.76
C GLU A 86 -15.04 -7.69 -2.86
N ILE A 87 -14.56 -6.54 -3.34
CA ILE A 87 -15.37 -5.34 -3.54
C ILE A 87 -15.60 -5.01 -5.02
N ASP A 88 -14.99 -5.76 -5.96
CA ASP A 88 -15.15 -5.49 -7.38
C ASP A 88 -16.59 -5.80 -7.82
N GLY A 89 -17.25 -4.80 -8.40
CA GLY A 89 -18.63 -4.90 -8.87
C GLY A 89 -19.72 -4.90 -7.78
N GLN A 90 -19.38 -4.69 -6.50
CA GLN A 90 -20.37 -4.63 -5.43
C GLN A 90 -21.07 -3.27 -5.36
N ASP A 91 -22.40 -3.23 -5.38
CA ASP A 91 -23.15 -1.97 -5.23
C ASP A 91 -23.04 -1.40 -3.80
N ARG A 92 -22.83 -2.26 -2.81
CA ARG A 92 -22.65 -1.87 -1.40
C ARG A 92 -21.62 -2.75 -0.73
N PHE A 93 -20.72 -2.16 0.04
CA PHE A 93 -19.77 -2.91 0.85
C PHE A 93 -19.40 -2.12 2.12
N THR A 94 -18.85 -2.83 3.10
CA THR A 94 -18.35 -2.25 4.35
C THR A 94 -16.85 -2.41 4.40
N LEU A 95 -16.14 -1.32 4.70
CA LEU A 95 -14.70 -1.33 4.93
C LEU A 95 -14.45 -1.13 6.42
N THR A 96 -14.00 -2.19 7.10
CA THR A 96 -13.56 -2.11 8.50
C THR A 96 -12.06 -1.87 8.56
N LEU A 97 -11.68 -0.79 9.22
CA LEU A 97 -10.28 -0.37 9.37
C LEU A 97 -9.86 -0.53 10.82
N TRP A 98 -8.77 -1.26 11.05
CA TRP A 98 -8.20 -1.49 12.38
C TRP A 98 -6.93 -0.66 12.57
N ASN A 99 -6.84 0.00 13.73
CA ASN A 99 -5.66 0.68 14.20
C ASN A 99 -4.95 -0.18 15.27
N PRO A 100 -3.79 -0.78 14.95
CA PRO A 100 -3.02 -1.58 15.91
C PRO A 100 -2.22 -0.74 16.90
N THR A 101 -2.23 0.60 16.81
CA THR A 101 -1.42 1.48 17.66
C THR A 101 -2.17 1.96 18.90
N ILE A 102 -1.44 2.34 19.94
CA ILE A 102 -1.99 2.84 21.22
C ILE A 102 -2.50 4.28 21.16
N HIS A 103 -2.43 4.94 20.00
CA HIS A 103 -2.88 6.31 19.81
C HIS A 103 -3.93 6.38 18.71
N PRO A 104 -4.88 7.33 18.78
CA PRO A 104 -5.79 7.56 17.66
C PRO A 104 -5.01 7.93 16.40
N VAL A 105 -5.44 7.40 15.25
CA VAL A 105 -4.81 7.65 13.95
C VAL A 105 -5.84 8.26 13.02
N VAL A 106 -5.42 9.33 12.33
CA VAL A 106 -6.21 9.94 11.26
C VAL A 106 -5.37 9.93 9.99
N GLN A 107 -5.82 9.23 8.96
CA GLN A 107 -5.06 9.04 7.73
C GLN A 107 -5.96 8.96 6.49
N HIS A 108 -5.37 9.23 5.33
CA HIS A 108 -6.05 9.01 4.06
C HIS A 108 -5.99 7.53 3.69
N VAL A 109 -7.16 6.96 3.38
CA VAL A 109 -7.32 5.58 2.95
C VAL A 109 -7.68 5.57 1.47
N ARG A 110 -7.08 4.64 0.72
CA ARG A 110 -7.29 4.49 -0.73
C ARG A 110 -7.97 3.15 -0.99
N VAL A 111 -9.09 3.16 -1.70
CA VAL A 111 -9.89 1.97 -1.98
C VAL A 111 -10.09 1.85 -3.50
N PRO A 112 -9.60 0.79 -4.16
CA PRO A 112 -9.85 0.59 -5.59
C PRO A 112 -11.34 0.33 -5.82
N VAL A 113 -11.97 1.10 -6.71
CA VAL A 113 -13.42 1.00 -6.98
C VAL A 113 -13.74 1.11 -8.46
N ARG A 114 -14.74 0.35 -8.91
CA ARG A 114 -15.16 0.30 -10.33
C ARG A 114 -15.96 1.55 -10.76
N THR A 115 -16.67 2.15 -9.82
CA THR A 115 -17.67 3.22 -9.99
C THR A 115 -17.53 4.21 -8.82
N ASP A 116 -18.28 5.31 -8.83
CA ASP A 116 -18.30 6.24 -7.69
C ASP A 116 -19.19 5.73 -6.55
N TYR A 117 -18.83 6.06 -5.31
CA TYR A 117 -19.55 5.65 -4.11
C TYR A 117 -19.75 6.84 -3.17
N THR A 118 -20.89 6.85 -2.49
CA THR A 118 -21.06 7.64 -1.28
C THR A 118 -20.43 6.89 -0.12
N VAL A 119 -19.51 7.55 0.59
CA VAL A 119 -18.84 6.99 1.77
C VAL A 119 -19.48 7.55 3.03
N ARG A 120 -19.90 6.68 3.95
CA ARG A 120 -20.42 7.07 5.27
C ARG A 120 -19.56 6.55 6.41
N ASP A 121 -19.45 7.34 7.46
CA ASP A 121 -18.72 6.99 8.68
C ASP A 121 -19.54 6.09 9.63
N PRO A 122 -18.98 5.64 10.76
CA PRO A 122 -19.70 4.83 11.75
C PRO A 122 -20.95 5.48 12.35
N THR A 123 -21.08 6.81 12.25
CA THR A 123 -22.25 7.58 12.74
C THR A 123 -23.32 7.75 11.66
N GLY A 124 -23.05 7.31 10.43
CA GLY A 124 -23.92 7.43 9.26
C GLY A 124 -23.75 8.75 8.49
N GLN A 125 -22.82 9.62 8.90
CA GLN A 125 -22.54 10.88 8.23
C GLN A 125 -21.73 10.66 6.96
N ILE A 126 -22.00 11.45 5.93
CA ILE A 126 -21.26 11.40 4.66
C ILE A 126 -19.85 11.95 4.90
N VAL A 127 -18.85 11.18 4.49
CA VAL A 127 -17.44 11.58 4.53
C VAL A 127 -17.07 12.17 3.18
N LEU A 128 -16.37 13.31 3.19
CA LEU A 128 -15.82 13.86 1.95
C LEU A 128 -14.78 12.88 1.37
N SER A 129 -15.00 12.50 0.12
CA SER A 129 -14.18 11.54 -0.60
C SER A 129 -13.90 12.02 -2.02
N GLU A 130 -12.74 11.66 -2.56
CA GLU A 130 -12.31 12.01 -3.91
C GLU A 130 -12.10 10.74 -4.75
N LEU A 131 -12.68 10.71 -5.95
CA LEU A 131 -12.46 9.65 -6.92
C LEU A 131 -11.30 10.03 -7.85
N VAL A 132 -10.18 9.31 -7.74
CA VAL A 132 -8.96 9.59 -8.52
C VAL A 132 -8.63 8.42 -9.45
N PRO A 133 -8.07 8.68 -10.65
CA PRO A 133 -7.62 7.61 -11.53
C PRO A 133 -6.42 6.86 -10.92
N ILE A 134 -6.38 5.54 -11.12
CA ILE A 134 -5.20 4.72 -10.86
C ILE A 134 -4.16 5.03 -11.93
N SER A 135 -2.88 5.18 -11.56
CA SER A 135 -1.82 5.52 -12.50
C SER A 135 -1.66 4.46 -13.61
N TYR A 136 -1.21 4.87 -14.80
CA TYR A 136 -0.90 3.94 -15.89
C TYR A 136 0.11 2.87 -15.46
N ALA A 137 1.16 3.27 -14.73
CA ALA A 137 2.16 2.32 -14.23
C ALA A 137 1.52 1.24 -13.33
N THR A 138 0.65 1.64 -12.39
CA THR A 138 -0.05 0.70 -11.50
C THR A 138 -1.00 -0.22 -12.25
N GLN A 139 -1.74 0.30 -13.24
CA GLN A 139 -2.66 -0.51 -14.06
C GLN A 139 -1.93 -1.62 -14.83
N ASN A 140 -0.65 -1.41 -15.18
CA ASN A 140 0.17 -2.33 -15.96
C ASN A 140 1.17 -3.15 -15.12
N ILE A 141 1.04 -3.18 -13.79
CA ILE A 141 1.88 -4.03 -12.94
C ILE A 141 1.64 -5.51 -13.31
N PRO A 142 2.68 -6.30 -13.63
CA PRO A 142 2.54 -7.73 -13.90
C PRO A 142 1.87 -8.46 -12.73
N GLY A 143 0.92 -9.35 -13.04
CA GLY A 143 0.15 -10.10 -12.03
C GLY A 143 -1.12 -9.39 -11.54
N ARG A 144 -1.32 -8.10 -11.89
CA ARG A 144 -2.58 -7.41 -11.67
C ARG A 144 -3.64 -7.92 -12.64
N THR A 145 -4.77 -8.38 -12.13
CA THR A 145 -5.89 -8.95 -12.91
C THR A 145 -7.16 -8.12 -12.87
N SER A 146 -7.23 -7.11 -11.99
CA SER A 146 -8.39 -6.23 -11.85
C SER A 146 -8.57 -5.28 -13.04
N VAL A 147 -9.83 -5.08 -13.45
CA VAL A 147 -10.22 -4.08 -14.47
C VAL A 147 -10.48 -2.69 -13.89
N THR A 148 -10.32 -2.52 -12.57
CA THR A 148 -10.55 -1.25 -11.88
C THR A 148 -9.56 -0.18 -12.34
N GLN A 149 -10.06 1.02 -12.65
CA GLN A 149 -9.24 2.14 -13.14
C GLN A 149 -9.26 3.36 -12.22
N LYS A 150 -10.06 3.32 -11.15
CA LYS A 150 -10.27 4.43 -10.23
C LYS A 150 -10.12 3.94 -8.79
N GLN A 151 -9.85 4.87 -7.89
CA GLN A 151 -9.82 4.61 -6.46
C GLN A 151 -10.44 5.80 -5.73
N ILE A 152 -11.14 5.51 -4.63
CA ILE A 152 -11.65 6.54 -3.73
C ILE A 152 -10.60 6.79 -2.65
N ILE A 153 -10.32 8.07 -2.41
CA ILE A 153 -9.50 8.54 -1.30
C ILE A 153 -10.38 9.31 -0.31
N PHE A 154 -10.34 8.93 0.96
CA PHE A 154 -11.05 9.64 2.02
C PHE A 154 -10.24 9.62 3.31
N LYS A 155 -10.51 10.56 4.22
CA LYS A 155 -9.83 10.67 5.51
C LYS A 155 -10.57 9.82 6.55
N ALA A 156 -9.92 8.75 7.01
CA ALA A 156 -10.43 7.88 8.08
C ALA A 156 -9.86 8.31 9.44
N SER A 157 -10.68 8.20 10.48
CA SER A 157 -10.31 8.44 11.89
C SER A 157 -10.53 7.16 12.66
N LEU A 158 -9.51 6.67 13.35
CA LEU A 158 -9.52 5.39 14.05
C LEU A 158 -9.13 5.60 15.52
N PRO A 159 -9.86 4.99 16.48
CA PRO A 159 -9.49 5.03 17.89
C PRO A 159 -8.18 4.26 18.15
N ALA A 160 -7.55 4.50 19.30
CA ALA A 160 -6.44 3.70 19.78
C ALA A 160 -6.86 2.24 19.99
N LEU A 161 -6.03 1.29 19.53
CA LEU A 161 -6.25 -0.16 19.63
C LEU A 161 -7.67 -0.60 19.23
N GLY A 162 -8.25 0.06 18.23
CA GLY A 162 -9.65 -0.14 17.88
C GLY A 162 -9.88 -0.02 16.38
N PHE A 163 -11.15 -0.07 15.99
CA PHE A 163 -11.54 -0.09 14.59
C PHE A 163 -12.76 0.79 14.36
N ASN A 164 -12.94 1.20 13.11
CA ASN A 164 -14.16 1.85 12.63
C ASN A 164 -14.58 1.22 11.29
N SER A 165 -15.88 1.15 11.05
CA SER A 165 -16.46 0.67 9.80
C SER A 165 -17.00 1.84 8.98
N TYR A 166 -16.60 1.88 7.71
CA TYR A 166 -17.06 2.84 6.71
C TYR A 166 -17.95 2.11 5.71
N TYR A 167 -19.04 2.76 5.30
CA TYR A 167 -20.05 2.15 4.45
C TYR A 167 -20.03 2.80 3.08
N PHE A 168 -19.88 1.96 2.05
CA PHE A 168 -19.84 2.37 0.66
C PHE A 168 -21.17 1.99 0.00
N GLU A 169 -21.79 2.95 -0.66
CA GLU A 169 -23.00 2.78 -1.44
C GLU A 169 -22.81 3.42 -2.81
N LYS A 170 -22.95 2.61 -3.87
CA LYS A 170 -22.74 3.04 -5.25
C LYS A 170 -23.67 4.22 -5.56
N LYS A 171 -23.12 5.25 -6.20
CA LYS A 171 -23.93 6.39 -6.63
C LYS A 171 -24.77 6.02 -7.87
N PRO A 172 -25.96 6.60 -8.04
CA PRO A 172 -26.71 6.50 -9.28
C PRO A 172 -25.88 7.05 -10.46
N GLU A 173 -26.01 6.44 -11.65
CA GLU A 173 -25.25 6.85 -12.85
C GLU A 173 -25.40 8.33 -13.21
N GLU A 174 -26.57 8.93 -12.94
CA GLU A 174 -26.85 10.36 -13.18
C GLU A 174 -26.02 11.32 -12.29
N GLU A 175 -25.47 10.84 -11.17
CA GLU A 175 -24.62 11.62 -10.26
C GLU A 175 -23.12 11.49 -10.57
N GLU A 176 -22.70 10.48 -11.34
CA GLU A 176 -21.29 10.25 -11.69
C GLU A 176 -20.71 11.39 -12.56
N GLU A 177 -21.55 12.07 -13.36
CA GLU A 177 -21.09 13.16 -14.24
C GLU A 177 -20.91 14.52 -13.54
N LYS A 178 -21.46 14.70 -12.32
CA LYS A 178 -21.49 16.01 -11.65
C LYS A 178 -20.21 16.35 -10.89
N TYR A 179 -19.46 15.34 -10.45
CA TYR A 179 -18.13 15.57 -9.92
C TYR A 179 -17.17 15.76 -11.08
N LYS A 180 -16.96 17.03 -11.44
CA LYS A 180 -15.81 17.46 -12.23
C LYS A 180 -14.59 16.80 -11.60
N GLN A 181 -14.09 15.72 -12.20
CA GLN A 181 -12.70 15.32 -12.04
C GLN A 181 -11.93 16.63 -12.08
N SER A 182 -11.10 16.90 -11.07
CA SER A 182 -10.15 18.00 -11.19
C SER A 182 -9.50 17.80 -12.55
N LYS A 183 -9.87 18.64 -13.52
CA LYS A 183 -9.25 18.63 -14.84
C LYS A 183 -7.87 19.13 -14.52
N VAL A 184 -6.97 18.21 -14.20
CA VAL A 184 -5.56 18.51 -14.04
C VAL A 184 -5.18 19.08 -15.40
N LYS A 185 -5.14 20.41 -15.48
CA LYS A 185 -4.58 21.09 -16.64
C LYS A 185 -3.11 20.76 -16.55
N ILE A 186 -2.66 19.84 -17.38
CA ILE A 186 -1.23 19.62 -17.58
C ILE A 186 -0.75 20.84 -18.35
N THR A 187 -0.30 21.86 -17.62
CA THR A 187 0.43 22.98 -18.19
C THR A 187 1.88 22.56 -18.34
N HIS A 188 2.34 22.43 -19.58
CA HIS A 188 3.76 22.32 -19.85
C HIS A 188 4.41 23.69 -19.64
N ASN A 189 5.53 23.74 -18.90
CA ASN A 189 6.34 24.93 -18.58
C ASN A 189 5.91 25.80 -17.39
N GLU A 190 5.06 25.29 -16.49
CA GLU A 190 4.83 25.93 -15.18
C GLU A 190 5.59 25.14 -14.09
N GLU A 191 6.12 25.84 -13.08
CA GLU A 191 6.72 25.21 -11.90
C GLU A 191 5.72 24.21 -11.30
N CYS A 192 6.12 22.94 -11.21
CA CYS A 192 5.27 21.91 -10.63
C CYS A 192 5.36 22.03 -9.11
N VAL A 193 4.44 22.79 -8.51
CA VAL A 193 4.40 23.06 -7.08
C VAL A 193 3.20 22.38 -6.45
N LEU A 194 3.45 21.54 -5.44
CA LEU A 194 2.42 20.96 -4.58
C LEU A 194 2.48 21.65 -3.22
N GLN A 195 1.40 22.34 -2.85
CA GLN A 195 1.36 23.12 -1.61
C GLN A 195 0.07 22.87 -0.83
N ASN A 196 0.21 22.76 0.49
CA ASN A 196 -0.87 22.93 1.44
C ASN A 196 -0.47 23.98 2.49
N GLN A 197 -1.26 24.11 3.54
CA GLN A 197 -1.05 25.09 4.62
C GLN A 197 0.16 24.81 5.53
N ASN A 198 0.81 23.64 5.43
CA ASN A 198 1.95 23.24 6.25
C ASN A 198 3.23 23.02 5.42
N LEU A 199 3.11 22.52 4.19
CA LEU A 199 4.20 22.04 3.36
C LEU A 199 4.04 22.52 1.92
N ARG A 200 5.13 22.98 1.32
CA ARG A 200 5.27 23.22 -0.11
C ARG A 200 6.39 22.31 -0.64
N VAL A 201 6.17 21.69 -1.78
CA VAL A 201 7.10 20.79 -2.46
C VAL A 201 7.16 21.17 -3.91
N ASP A 202 8.37 21.44 -4.41
CA ASP A 202 8.58 21.89 -5.78
C ASP A 202 9.33 20.80 -6.55
N PHE A 203 8.94 20.60 -7.81
CA PHE A 203 9.54 19.64 -8.72
C PHE A 203 10.16 20.34 -9.91
N ASP A 204 11.27 19.80 -10.40
CA ASP A 204 11.92 20.27 -11.63
C ASP A 204 11.12 19.87 -12.89
N ASP A 205 11.61 20.29 -14.06
CA ASP A 205 11.02 19.99 -15.37
C ASP A 205 11.02 18.50 -15.73
N GLN A 206 11.83 17.71 -15.03
CA GLN A 206 11.90 16.25 -15.15
C GLN A 206 10.98 15.53 -14.15
N GLY A 207 10.35 16.27 -13.23
CA GLY A 207 9.49 15.75 -12.17
C GLY A 207 10.26 15.22 -10.96
N ASN A 208 11.55 15.51 -10.82
CA ASN A 208 12.31 15.19 -9.61
C ASN A 208 12.07 16.26 -8.54
N LEU A 209 12.18 15.85 -7.29
CA LEU A 209 12.09 16.77 -6.15
C LEU A 209 13.22 17.81 -6.18
N HIS A 210 12.87 19.08 -6.17
CA HIS A 210 13.79 20.22 -6.22
C HIS A 210 13.87 20.99 -4.89
N GLN A 211 12.74 21.18 -4.20
CA GLN A 211 12.70 21.96 -2.96
C GLN A 211 11.60 21.46 -2.01
N ILE A 212 11.87 21.51 -0.71
CA ILE A 212 10.88 21.27 0.34
C ILE A 212 10.87 22.48 1.28
N VAL A 213 9.69 23.08 1.47
CA VAL A 213 9.49 24.18 2.42
C VAL A 213 8.46 23.76 3.48
N ASN A 214 8.90 23.68 4.73
CA ASN A 214 7.99 23.64 5.88
C ASN A 214 7.57 25.08 6.22
N ILE A 215 6.34 25.40 5.86
CA ILE A 215 5.77 26.75 5.95
C ILE A 215 5.67 27.19 7.41
N ASN A 216 5.21 26.29 8.29
CA ASN A 216 4.95 26.59 9.70
C ASN A 216 6.25 26.84 10.47
N GLN A 217 7.27 26.01 10.22
CA GLN A 217 8.56 26.11 10.89
C GLN A 217 9.51 27.08 10.18
N LYS A 218 9.12 27.61 9.01
CA LYS A 218 9.96 28.44 8.14
C LYS A 218 11.29 27.76 7.79
N ILE A 219 11.25 26.44 7.60
CA ILE A 219 12.41 25.66 7.17
C ILE A 219 12.33 25.51 5.66
N ASP A 220 13.38 25.94 4.99
CA ASP A 220 13.53 25.84 3.54
C ASP A 220 14.72 24.92 3.24
N VAL A 221 14.43 23.80 2.59
CA VAL A 221 15.43 22.88 2.05
C VAL A 221 15.45 23.06 0.54
N SER A 222 16.22 24.06 0.10
CA SER A 222 16.45 24.37 -1.31
C SER A 222 17.52 23.45 -1.94
N PHE A 223 17.47 23.28 -3.26
CA PHE A 223 18.45 22.51 -4.06
C PHE A 223 18.54 21.03 -3.69
N VAL A 224 17.41 20.40 -3.41
CA VAL A 224 17.34 18.94 -3.33
C VAL A 224 17.60 18.38 -4.72
N SER A 225 18.53 17.42 -4.81
CA SER A 225 18.76 16.65 -6.03
C SER A 225 18.32 15.22 -5.77
N GLN A 226 17.32 14.78 -6.52
CA GLN A 226 16.82 13.42 -6.49
C GLN A 226 17.05 12.78 -7.87
N GLY A 227 17.55 11.55 -7.87
CA GLY A 227 17.73 10.77 -9.09
C GLY A 227 17.78 9.28 -8.80
N PHE A 228 17.56 8.48 -9.84
CA PHE A 228 17.63 7.03 -9.76
C PHE A 228 18.88 6.54 -10.47
N TYR A 229 19.66 5.71 -9.78
CA TYR A 229 20.93 5.17 -10.27
C TYR A 229 21.02 3.67 -9.95
N TRP A 230 21.90 2.97 -10.68
CA TRP A 230 22.19 1.56 -10.48
C TRP A 230 23.69 1.29 -10.63
N TYR A 231 24.16 0.20 -10.05
CA TYR A 231 25.53 -0.28 -10.21
C TYR A 231 25.56 -1.56 -11.01
N GLN A 232 26.45 -1.64 -12.00
CA GLN A 232 26.74 -2.89 -12.66
C GLN A 232 27.55 -3.79 -11.70
N GLY A 233 27.07 -5.00 -11.44
CA GLY A 233 27.79 -5.96 -10.59
C GLY A 233 29.07 -6.45 -11.26
N PHE A 234 30.14 -6.61 -10.47
CA PHE A 234 31.42 -7.13 -10.95
C PHE A 234 31.25 -8.58 -11.45
N PRO A 235 31.57 -8.90 -12.73
CA PRO A 235 31.31 -10.21 -13.35
C PRO A 235 32.45 -11.20 -13.04
N GLY A 236 32.68 -11.44 -11.75
CA GLY A 236 33.68 -12.40 -11.29
C GLY A 236 33.23 -13.87 -11.44
N ASN A 237 34.16 -14.81 -11.29
CA ASN A 237 33.86 -16.26 -11.30
C ASN A 237 34.05 -16.92 -9.93
N ASN A 238 34.40 -16.15 -8.89
CA ASN A 238 34.65 -16.60 -7.51
C ASN A 238 35.76 -17.65 -7.34
N SER A 239 36.65 -17.82 -8.34
CA SER A 239 37.76 -18.80 -8.24
C SER A 239 38.84 -18.39 -7.23
N GLN A 240 39.03 -17.09 -7.03
CA GLN A 240 39.95 -16.49 -6.06
C GLN A 240 39.38 -15.15 -5.56
N SER A 241 39.92 -14.61 -4.46
CA SER A 241 39.43 -13.36 -3.86
C SER A 241 39.42 -12.18 -4.83
N GLU A 242 40.39 -12.08 -5.74
CA GLU A 242 40.44 -11.05 -6.78
C GLU A 242 39.30 -11.17 -7.82
N PHE A 243 38.80 -12.39 -8.04
CA PHE A 243 37.71 -12.72 -8.96
C PHE A 243 36.33 -12.82 -8.28
N GLN A 244 36.17 -12.27 -7.06
CA GLN A 244 34.89 -12.22 -6.34
C GLN A 244 33.80 -11.52 -7.16
N ALA A 245 32.69 -12.18 -7.48
CA ALA A 245 31.55 -11.57 -8.16
C ALA A 245 30.67 -10.78 -7.17
N SER A 246 29.86 -9.87 -7.70
CA SER A 246 28.67 -9.41 -6.95
C SER A 246 27.61 -10.52 -6.95
N GLY A 247 26.82 -10.63 -5.89
CA GLY A 247 25.74 -11.62 -5.78
C GLY A 247 24.86 -11.37 -4.56
N ALA A 248 24.09 -12.38 -4.14
CA ALA A 248 23.13 -12.27 -3.02
C ALA A 248 23.78 -11.76 -1.72
N TYR A 249 25.00 -12.22 -1.40
CA TYR A 249 25.71 -11.82 -0.19
C TYR A 249 26.57 -10.55 -0.36
N ILE A 250 27.16 -10.36 -1.54
CA ILE A 250 28.26 -9.41 -1.76
C ILE A 250 27.84 -8.37 -2.77
N PHE A 251 27.84 -7.11 -2.34
CA PHE A 251 27.76 -5.97 -3.23
C PHE A 251 29.18 -5.56 -3.68
N ARG A 252 29.54 -5.90 -4.91
CA ARG A 252 30.81 -5.50 -5.54
C ARG A 252 30.50 -4.83 -6.88
N PRO A 253 30.43 -3.50 -6.94
CA PRO A 253 30.19 -2.82 -8.21
C PRO A 253 31.43 -2.93 -9.13
N LEU A 254 31.21 -2.96 -10.44
CA LEU A 254 32.25 -3.02 -11.47
C LEU A 254 33.10 -1.75 -11.48
N THR A 255 32.47 -0.60 -11.22
CA THR A 255 33.11 0.71 -11.11
C THR A 255 32.58 1.42 -9.86
N PRO A 256 33.30 2.39 -9.29
CA PRO A 256 32.83 3.14 -8.13
C PRO A 256 31.66 4.09 -8.44
N ASN A 257 31.37 4.34 -9.72
CA ASN A 257 30.37 5.31 -10.15
C ASN A 257 29.04 4.63 -10.45
N ALA A 258 27.95 5.16 -9.88
CA ALA A 258 26.61 4.72 -10.21
C ALA A 258 26.21 5.24 -11.61
N LEU A 259 25.44 4.45 -12.35
CA LEU A 259 24.91 4.77 -13.67
C LEU A 259 23.46 5.24 -13.53
N PRO A 260 23.02 6.32 -14.20
CA PRO A 260 21.63 6.76 -14.10
C PRO A 260 20.68 5.76 -14.76
N VAL A 261 19.49 5.57 -14.17
CA VAL A 261 18.44 4.65 -14.69
C VAL A 261 17.77 5.21 -15.95
N SER A 262 17.58 6.53 -16.03
CA SER A 262 17.18 7.22 -17.25
C SER A 262 18.35 8.04 -17.79
N GLN A 263 18.60 7.97 -19.10
CA GLN A 263 19.23 9.09 -19.77
C GLN A 263 18.22 10.23 -19.68
N THR A 264 18.65 11.41 -19.23
CA THR A 264 17.88 12.66 -19.36
C THR A 264 17.14 12.63 -20.69
N ARG A 265 15.80 12.80 -20.69
CA ARG A 265 15.06 12.99 -21.94
C ARG A 265 15.77 14.14 -22.65
N SER A 266 16.52 13.82 -23.70
CA SER A 266 17.11 14.83 -24.56
C SER A 266 15.91 15.57 -25.17
N MET A 267 15.84 16.88 -24.95
CA MET A 267 14.86 17.76 -25.57
C MET A 267 14.81 17.57 -27.09
#